data_AF-A0A9R0Q5P2-F1
#
_entry.id   AF-A0A9R0Q5P2-F1
#
_cell.length_a   1.000
_cell.length_b   1.000
_cell.length_c   1.000
_cell.angle_alpha   90.00
_cell.angle_beta   90.00
_cell.angle_gamma   90.00
#
_symmetry.space_group_name_H-M   'P 1'
#
loop_
_entity.id
_entity.type
_entity.pdbx_description
1 polymer ?
#
loop_
_entity_poly.entity_id
_entity_poly.type
_entity_poly.pdbx_seq_one_letter_code
_entity_poly.pdbx_strand_id
1 'polypeptide(L)'
;MDSSSRISRIRSRELERLRGPPWLKTVQRVLLNCTYTTLDYAQTGLIAAVFFFKMMEWWYQSAEERMSAPTVYPPPPPPPLPKVAKDGLPLPTDRTLCPLCCQKRNNPSVLSVSGFVFCYSCIFKSVSQVDILLNQPLEAVIFYVFQICNVTLSVVLLQHKRCPVTLMPATVEQIRRLFHDL
;
A
#
# COMPACT_ATOMS: atom_id res chain seq x y z
N MET A 1 -33.59 -54.50 -21.75
CA MET A 1 -32.74 -54.18 -22.93
C MET A 1 -31.96 -52.92 -22.59
N ASP A 2 -30.65 -53.04 -22.41
CA ASP A 2 -29.79 -51.99 -21.86
C ASP A 2 -29.72 -50.76 -22.76
N SER A 3 -29.65 -49.55 -22.18
CA SER A 3 -29.63 -48.29 -22.92
C SER A 3 -28.49 -48.25 -23.95
N SER A 4 -27.32 -48.78 -23.59
CA SER A 4 -26.15 -48.93 -24.48
C SER A 4 -26.47 -49.78 -25.73
N SER A 5 -27.20 -50.89 -25.56
CA SER A 5 -27.62 -51.75 -26.67
C SER A 5 -28.63 -51.09 -27.61
N ARG A 6 -29.46 -50.17 -27.11
CA ARG A 6 -30.39 -49.39 -27.94
C ARG A 6 -29.65 -48.33 -28.76
N ILE A 7 -28.69 -47.64 -28.13
CA ILE A 7 -27.88 -46.59 -28.77
C ILE A 7 -27.00 -47.19 -29.89
N SER A 8 -26.35 -48.34 -29.64
CA SER A 8 -25.53 -49.01 -30.65
C SER A 8 -26.33 -49.41 -31.89
N ARG A 9 -27.57 -49.89 -31.72
CA ARG A 9 -28.50 -50.23 -32.82
C ARG A 9 -29.00 -49.02 -33.62
N ILE A 10 -29.03 -47.83 -33.01
CA ILE A 10 -29.39 -46.60 -33.72
C ILE A 10 -28.19 -46.12 -34.53
N ARG A 11 -26.99 -46.10 -33.93
CA ARG A 11 -25.74 -45.72 -34.59
C ARG A 11 -25.41 -46.61 -35.78
N SER A 12 -25.63 -47.92 -35.69
CA SER A 12 -25.42 -48.85 -36.81
C SER A 12 -26.38 -48.56 -37.98
N ARG A 13 -27.65 -48.26 -37.70
CA ARG A 13 -28.64 -47.89 -38.73
C ARG A 13 -28.31 -46.59 -39.44
N GLU A 14 -27.81 -45.59 -38.71
CA GLU A 14 -27.37 -44.33 -39.33
C GLU A 14 -26.13 -44.51 -40.20
N LEU A 15 -25.19 -45.37 -39.78
CA LEU A 15 -24.00 -45.71 -40.57
C LEU A 15 -24.32 -46.46 -41.88
N GLU A 16 -25.41 -47.22 -41.93
CA GLU A 16 -25.88 -47.89 -43.15
C GLU A 16 -26.66 -46.96 -44.09
N ARG A 17 -27.24 -45.87 -43.56
CA ARG A 17 -27.98 -44.87 -44.36
C ARG A 17 -27.10 -43.90 -45.13
N LEU A 18 -25.78 -43.91 -44.91
CA LEU A 18 -24.85 -43.04 -45.61
C LEU A 18 -24.87 -43.30 -47.13
N ARG A 19 -25.13 -42.26 -47.92
CA ARG A 19 -25.17 -42.29 -49.40
C ARG A 19 -23.98 -41.52 -49.98
N GLY A 20 -23.38 -42.05 -51.06
CA GLY A 20 -22.27 -41.40 -51.75
C GLY A 20 -21.23 -42.36 -52.34
N PRO A 21 -20.20 -41.84 -53.02
CA PRO A 21 -19.07 -42.62 -53.51
C PRO A 21 -18.26 -43.22 -52.34
N PRO A 22 -17.48 -44.30 -52.56
CA PRO A 22 -16.87 -45.09 -51.49
C PRO A 22 -15.92 -44.28 -50.59
N TRP A 23 -15.22 -43.28 -51.13
CA TRP A 23 -14.36 -42.40 -50.34
C TRP A 23 -15.15 -41.44 -49.43
N LEU A 24 -16.23 -40.84 -49.92
CA LEU A 24 -17.11 -39.95 -49.14
C LEU A 24 -17.81 -40.69 -48.01
N LYS A 25 -18.26 -41.93 -48.26
CA LYS A 25 -18.86 -42.78 -47.22
C LYS A 25 -17.89 -43.09 -46.08
N THR A 26 -16.63 -43.38 -46.42
CA THR A 26 -15.59 -43.63 -45.41
C THR A 26 -15.34 -42.39 -44.57
N VAL A 27 -15.20 -41.22 -45.21
CA VAL A 27 -15.02 -39.95 -44.49
C VAL A 27 -16.22 -39.64 -43.58
N GLN A 28 -17.45 -39.76 -44.07
CA GLN A 28 -18.66 -39.54 -43.27
C GLN A 28 -18.77 -40.50 -42.09
N ARG A 29 -18.43 -41.78 -42.31
CA ARG A 29 -18.41 -42.80 -41.25
C ARG A 29 -17.39 -42.47 -40.17
N VAL A 30 -16.18 -42.07 -40.55
CA VAL A 30 -15.13 -41.68 -39.61
C VAL A 30 -15.57 -40.44 -38.83
N LEU A 31 -16.08 -39.41 -39.51
CA LEU A 31 -16.54 -38.18 -38.87
C LEU A 31 -17.65 -38.45 -37.84
N LEU A 32 -18.68 -39.21 -38.22
CA LEU A 32 -19.78 -39.58 -37.32
C LEU A 32 -19.29 -40.41 -36.13
N ASN A 33 -18.36 -41.35 -36.35
CA ASN A 33 -17.79 -42.10 -35.24
C ASN A 33 -16.98 -41.20 -34.30
N CYS A 34 -16.21 -40.24 -34.83
CA CYS A 34 -15.51 -39.26 -34.02
C CYS A 34 -16.48 -38.39 -33.21
N THR A 35 -17.56 -37.86 -33.79
CA THR A 35 -18.52 -37.04 -33.04
C THR A 35 -19.26 -37.82 -31.98
N TYR A 36 -19.67 -39.05 -32.26
CA TYR A 36 -20.33 -39.85 -31.24
C TYR A 36 -19.37 -40.29 -30.14
N THR A 37 -18.12 -40.64 -30.47
CA THR A 37 -17.12 -40.95 -29.42
C THR A 37 -16.82 -39.73 -28.56
N THR A 38 -16.68 -38.53 -29.13
CA THR A 38 -16.50 -37.33 -28.32
C THR A 38 -17.71 -37.04 -27.45
N LEU A 39 -18.94 -37.22 -27.95
CA LEU A 39 -20.17 -37.08 -27.14
C LEU A 39 -20.23 -38.10 -26.00
N ASP A 40 -19.85 -39.36 -26.25
CA ASP A 40 -19.82 -40.42 -25.24
C ASP A 40 -18.79 -40.10 -24.12
N TYR A 41 -17.64 -39.51 -24.48
CA TYR A 41 -16.61 -39.13 -23.52
C TYR A 41 -16.79 -37.73 -22.90
N ALA A 42 -17.65 -36.87 -23.46
CA ALA A 42 -17.81 -35.49 -23.02
C ALA A 42 -18.26 -35.40 -21.55
N GLN A 43 -19.20 -36.25 -21.13
CA GLN A 43 -19.67 -36.27 -19.74
C GLN A 43 -18.54 -36.64 -18.77
N THR A 44 -17.78 -37.70 -19.09
CA THR A 44 -16.65 -38.14 -18.27
C THR A 44 -15.53 -37.10 -18.25
N GLY A 45 -15.25 -36.48 -19.40
CA GLY A 45 -14.26 -35.41 -19.53
C GLY A 45 -14.63 -34.16 -18.72
N LEU A 46 -15.91 -33.76 -18.71
CA LEU A 46 -16.39 -32.64 -17.89
C LEU A 46 -16.26 -32.94 -16.39
N ILE A 47 -16.62 -34.14 -15.95
CA ILE A 47 -16.47 -34.55 -14.55
C ILE A 47 -14.98 -34.52 -14.14
N ALA A 48 -14.10 -35.06 -14.97
CA ALA A 48 -12.66 -35.02 -14.74
C ALA A 48 -12.14 -33.58 -14.71
N ALA A 49 -12.57 -32.73 -15.65
CA ALA A 49 -12.15 -31.33 -15.71
C ALA A 49 -12.53 -30.55 -14.44
N VAL A 50 -13.74 -30.75 -13.90
CA VAL A 50 -14.15 -30.12 -12.64
C VAL A 50 -13.29 -30.61 -11.47
N PHE A 51 -13.01 -31.92 -11.40
CA PHE A 51 -12.13 -32.48 -10.38
C PHE A 51 -10.72 -31.89 -10.44
N PHE A 52 -10.10 -31.84 -11.62
CA PHE A 52 -8.78 -31.24 -11.81
C PHE A 52 -8.77 -29.75 -11.53
N PHE A 53 -9.81 -29.02 -11.96
CA PHE A 53 -9.94 -27.60 -11.66
C PHE A 53 -10.00 -27.37 -10.14
N LYS A 54 -10.76 -28.17 -9.40
CA LYS A 54 -10.82 -28.09 -7.93
C LYS A 54 -9.53 -28.50 -7.23
N MET A 55 -8.82 -29.49 -7.76
CA MET A 55 -7.49 -29.86 -7.27
C MET A 55 -6.46 -28.74 -7.49
N MET A 56 -6.52 -28.06 -8.65
CA MET A 56 -5.66 -26.92 -8.98
C MET A 56 -6.00 -25.70 -8.11
N GLU A 57 -7.31 -25.39 -8.00
CA GLU A 57 -8.00 -24.80 -6.83
C GLU A 57 -7.15 -24.78 -5.55
N TRP A 58 -7.14 -25.95 -4.95
CA TRP A 58 -6.51 -26.24 -3.68
C TRP A 58 -4.99 -26.08 -3.70
N TRP A 59 -4.33 -26.52 -4.78
CA TRP A 59 -2.88 -26.41 -4.90
C TRP A 59 -2.39 -24.95 -4.89
N TYR A 60 -3.10 -24.06 -5.60
CA TYR A 60 -2.76 -22.63 -5.62
C TYR A 60 -3.10 -21.92 -4.30
N GLN A 61 -4.26 -22.21 -3.70
CA GLN A 61 -4.60 -21.65 -2.37
C GLN A 61 -3.57 -22.06 -1.31
N SER A 62 -3.12 -23.31 -1.33
CA SER A 62 -2.12 -23.81 -0.38
C SER A 62 -0.72 -23.23 -0.62
N ALA A 63 -0.40 -22.82 -1.85
CA ALA A 63 0.83 -22.09 -2.15
C ALA A 63 0.75 -20.64 -1.65
N GLU A 64 -0.39 -19.98 -1.84
CA GLU A 64 -0.63 -18.63 -1.36
C GLU A 64 -0.63 -18.57 0.18
N GLU A 65 -1.21 -19.54 0.87
CA GLU A 65 -1.11 -19.68 2.33
C GLU A 65 0.35 -19.85 2.81
N ARG A 66 1.19 -20.57 2.06
CA ARG A 66 2.61 -20.73 2.41
C ARG A 66 3.46 -19.49 2.10
N MET A 67 3.07 -18.69 1.10
CA MET A 67 3.74 -17.44 0.77
C MET A 67 3.27 -16.27 1.67
N SER A 68 2.01 -16.32 2.11
CA SER A 68 1.41 -15.35 3.03
C SER A 68 1.60 -15.71 4.50
N ALA A 69 1.99 -16.96 4.80
CA ALA A 69 2.44 -17.36 6.12
C ALA A 69 3.52 -16.37 6.58
N PRO A 70 3.25 -15.56 7.61
CA PRO A 70 4.20 -14.58 8.08
C PRO A 70 5.47 -15.33 8.44
N THR A 71 6.54 -15.10 7.69
CA THR A 71 7.86 -15.48 8.19
C THR A 71 7.96 -14.75 9.53
N VAL A 72 8.01 -15.52 10.62
CA VAL A 72 8.20 -14.97 11.96
C VAL A 72 9.62 -14.45 12.00
N TYR A 73 9.82 -13.25 11.43
CA TYR A 73 11.07 -12.53 11.58
C TYR A 73 11.16 -12.15 13.06
N PRO A 74 12.33 -12.32 13.70
CA PRO A 74 12.54 -11.63 14.96
C PRO A 74 12.22 -10.15 14.75
N PRO A 75 11.53 -9.50 15.69
CA PRO A 75 11.20 -8.09 15.56
C PRO A 75 12.49 -7.34 15.20
N PRO A 76 12.49 -6.51 14.15
CA PRO A 76 13.68 -5.80 13.73
C PRO A 76 14.22 -5.01 14.94
N PRO A 77 15.56 -4.89 15.09
CA PRO A 77 16.12 -4.13 16.19
C PRO A 77 15.51 -2.72 16.20
N PRO A 78 15.19 -2.16 17.39
CA PRO A 78 14.54 -0.87 17.48
C PRO A 78 15.35 0.20 16.73
N PRO A 79 14.68 1.15 16.06
CA PRO A 79 15.37 2.17 15.29
C PRO A 79 16.32 2.97 16.19
N PRO A 80 17.50 3.37 15.67
CA PRO A 80 18.45 4.16 16.44
C PRO A 80 17.79 5.46 16.91
N LEU A 81 18.10 5.89 18.14
CA LEU A 81 17.53 7.11 18.69
C LEU A 81 17.87 8.32 17.82
N PRO A 82 16.92 9.27 17.66
CA PRO A 82 17.19 10.51 16.93
C PRO A 82 18.34 11.27 17.56
N LYS A 83 19.31 11.69 16.74
CA LYS A 83 20.45 12.49 17.19
C LYS A 83 20.07 13.96 17.26
N VAL A 84 20.41 14.60 18.36
CA VAL A 84 20.28 16.06 18.55
C VAL A 84 21.35 16.75 17.72
N ALA A 85 21.01 17.86 17.07
CA ALA A 85 22.03 18.66 16.38
C ALA A 85 22.95 19.32 17.41
N LYS A 86 24.24 19.49 17.08
CA LYS A 86 25.22 20.13 17.99
C LYS A 86 24.81 21.57 18.36
N ASP A 87 24.13 22.26 17.45
CA ASP A 87 23.61 23.62 17.61
C ASP A 87 22.08 23.66 17.81
N GLY A 88 21.47 22.51 18.13
CA GLY A 88 20.05 22.40 18.40
C GLY A 88 19.69 22.81 19.82
N LEU A 89 18.39 23.00 20.07
CA LEU A 89 17.87 23.27 21.41
C LEU A 89 18.23 22.12 22.38
N PRO A 90 18.84 22.42 23.55
CA PRO A 90 19.17 21.38 24.52
C PRO A 90 17.89 20.74 25.05
N LEU A 91 17.90 19.40 25.18
CA LEU A 91 16.76 18.69 25.74
C LEU A 91 16.75 18.79 27.27
N PRO A 92 15.57 18.99 27.88
CA PRO A 92 15.43 18.89 29.33
C PRO A 92 15.72 17.46 29.80
N THR A 93 16.28 17.33 31.00
CA THR A 93 16.56 16.03 31.66
C THR A 93 15.28 15.18 31.77
N ASP A 94 14.15 15.84 32.04
CA ASP A 94 12.85 15.20 32.17
C ASP A 94 12.18 15.02 30.81
N ARG A 95 12.00 13.76 30.41
CA ARG A 95 11.38 13.37 29.13
C ARG A 95 9.88 13.67 29.03
N THR A 96 9.25 14.11 30.11
CA THR A 96 7.82 14.50 30.16
C THR A 96 7.61 15.99 29.88
N LEU A 97 8.70 16.77 29.88
CA LEU A 97 8.67 18.20 29.59
C LEU A 97 8.76 18.46 28.09
N CYS A 98 8.14 19.56 27.68
CA CYS A 98 8.28 20.10 26.32
C CYS A 98 9.62 20.85 26.22
N PRO A 99 10.45 20.58 25.20
CA PRO A 99 11.71 21.32 25.02
C PRO A 99 11.52 22.82 24.78
N LEU A 100 10.36 23.24 24.24
CA LEU A 100 10.11 24.65 23.89
C LEU A 100 9.63 25.50 25.06
N CYS A 101 8.70 24.99 25.87
CA CYS A 101 8.12 25.73 27.00
C CYS A 101 8.60 25.24 28.37
N CYS A 102 9.38 24.16 28.42
CA CYS A 102 9.87 23.52 29.65
C CYS A 102 8.78 23.15 30.67
N GLN A 103 7.52 23.07 30.23
CA GLN A 103 6.37 22.65 31.02
C GLN A 103 5.97 21.22 30.67
N LYS A 104 5.17 20.58 31.54
CA LYS A 104 4.54 19.28 31.23
C LYS A 104 3.78 19.38 29.91
N ARG A 105 4.02 18.42 29.01
CA ARG A 105 3.43 18.45 27.66
C ARG A 105 1.90 18.50 27.71
N ASN A 106 1.34 19.52 27.10
CA ASN A 106 -0.09 19.64 26.86
C ASN A 106 -0.34 19.46 25.35
N ASN A 107 -1.21 18.52 24.97
CA ASN A 107 -1.42 18.08 23.60
C ASN A 107 -0.10 17.70 22.90
N PRO A 108 0.48 16.52 23.21
CA PRO A 108 1.76 16.09 22.66
C PRO A 108 1.66 15.84 21.15
N SER A 109 2.48 16.56 20.39
CA SER A 109 2.59 16.43 18.93
C SER A 109 4.01 16.03 18.56
N VAL A 110 4.15 15.00 17.73
CA VAL A 110 5.45 14.56 17.18
C VAL A 110 5.75 15.35 15.91
N LEU A 111 7.03 15.61 15.63
CA LEU A 111 7.44 16.08 14.32
C LEU A 111 8.05 14.93 13.52
N SER A 112 7.38 14.49 12.45
CA SER A 112 7.73 13.28 11.67
C SER A 112 9.17 13.26 11.15
N VAL A 113 9.75 14.44 10.88
CA VAL A 113 11.13 14.56 10.37
C VAL A 113 12.18 14.29 11.45
N SER A 114 11.88 14.62 12.70
CA SER A 114 12.86 14.61 13.79
C SER A 114 12.59 13.57 14.88
N GLY A 115 11.35 13.07 14.97
CA GLY A 115 10.93 12.12 15.98
C GLY A 115 10.82 12.69 17.40
N PHE A 116 10.99 14.00 17.60
CA PHE A 116 10.83 14.65 18.89
C PHE A 116 9.39 15.10 19.15
N VAL A 117 9.01 15.09 20.43
CA VAL A 117 7.65 15.39 20.88
C VAL A 117 7.63 16.76 21.58
N PHE A 118 6.71 17.61 21.15
CA PHE A 118 6.49 18.96 21.67
C PHE A 118 5.02 19.16 22.03
N CYS A 119 4.66 20.28 22.65
CA CYS A 119 3.25 20.70 22.71
C CYS A 119 2.81 21.20 21.34
N TYR A 120 1.61 20.83 20.89
CA TYR A 120 1.02 21.25 19.61
C TYR A 120 1.11 22.77 19.41
N SER A 121 0.66 23.56 20.39
CA SER A 121 0.68 25.02 20.29
C SER A 121 2.09 25.62 20.20
N CYS A 122 3.08 25.00 20.86
CA CYS A 122 4.45 25.47 20.86
C CYS A 122 5.13 25.21 19.51
N ILE A 123 5.01 23.98 18.99
CA ILE A 123 5.62 23.63 17.70
C ILE A 123 4.90 24.34 16.56
N PHE A 124 3.57 24.43 16.61
CA PHE A 124 2.78 25.14 15.60
C PHE A 124 3.22 26.60 15.51
N LYS A 125 3.33 27.32 16.64
CA LYS A 125 3.81 28.71 16.65
C LYS A 125 5.22 28.84 16.06
N SER A 126 6.14 27.93 16.40
CA SER A 126 7.52 27.99 15.91
C SER A 126 7.65 27.75 14.40
N VAL A 127 6.77 26.93 13.81
CA VAL A 127 6.80 26.62 12.38
C VAL A 127 5.88 27.56 11.57
N SER A 128 4.75 28.00 12.14
CA SER A 128 3.73 28.84 11.49
C SER A 128 4.12 30.32 11.40
N GLN A 129 4.94 30.82 12.32
CA GLN A 129 5.42 32.21 12.29
C GLN A 129 6.23 32.53 11.02
N VAL A 130 6.59 31.51 10.24
CA VAL A 130 7.28 31.61 8.95
C VAL A 130 6.32 31.77 7.76
N ASP A 131 5.06 31.33 7.84
CA ASP A 131 4.13 31.39 6.69
C ASP A 131 3.57 32.80 6.46
N ILE A 132 3.50 33.64 7.50
CA ILE A 132 2.96 35.01 7.43
C ILE A 132 3.95 35.98 6.75
N LEU A 133 5.26 35.72 6.81
CA LEU A 133 6.30 36.58 6.21
C LEU A 133 6.64 36.24 4.74
N LEU A 134 6.13 35.12 4.22
CA LEU A 134 6.32 34.74 2.81
C LEU A 134 5.16 35.17 1.90
N ASN A 135 4.17 35.91 2.43
CA ASN A 135 3.00 36.38 1.68
C ASN A 135 2.68 37.88 1.86
N GLN A 136 3.65 38.71 2.24
CA GLN A 136 3.49 40.16 2.32
C GLN A 136 4.42 40.86 1.30
N PRO A 137 3.92 41.83 0.51
CA PRO A 137 4.72 42.55 -0.47
C PRO A 137 5.83 43.35 0.22
N LEU A 138 7.03 43.29 -0.38
CA LEU A 138 8.33 43.74 0.12
C LEU A 138 8.40 45.18 0.69
N GLU A 139 7.41 46.03 0.42
CA GLU A 139 7.39 47.44 0.82
C GLU A 139 7.02 47.65 2.30
N ALA A 140 6.27 46.75 2.93
CA ALA A 140 5.78 46.95 4.30
C ALA A 140 6.80 46.55 5.40
N VAL A 141 7.74 45.65 5.07
CA VAL A 141 8.70 45.09 6.05
C VAL A 141 9.76 46.13 6.45
N ILE A 142 10.14 47.02 5.54
CA ILE A 142 11.16 48.04 5.78
C ILE A 142 10.70 49.05 6.85
N PHE A 143 9.42 49.42 6.85
CA PHE A 143 8.86 50.37 7.81
C PHE A 143 8.77 49.81 9.23
N TYR A 144 8.50 48.50 9.37
CA TYR A 144 8.32 47.89 10.69
C TYR A 144 9.66 47.59 11.40
N VAL A 145 10.74 47.42 10.64
CA VAL A 145 12.07 47.08 11.16
C VAL A 145 12.85 48.32 11.66
N PHE A 146 12.52 49.52 11.20
CA PHE A 146 13.26 50.74 11.58
C PHE A 146 12.89 51.29 12.99
N GLN A 147 11.76 50.89 13.56
CA GLN A 147 11.23 51.47 14.82
C GLN A 147 11.68 50.72 16.09
N ILE A 148 12.24 49.50 15.99
CA ILE A 148 12.49 48.65 17.16
C ILE A 148 13.97 48.29 17.26
N CYS A 149 14.72 49.15 17.97
CA CYS A 149 15.94 48.87 18.72
C CYS A 149 17.10 48.09 18.04
N ASN A 150 18.22 48.81 17.97
CA ASN A 150 19.47 48.56 17.28
C ASN A 150 20.38 47.45 17.88
N VAL A 151 19.88 46.27 18.27
CA VAL A 151 20.75 45.22 18.88
C VAL A 151 20.53 43.77 18.40
N THR A 152 19.46 43.40 17.68
CA THR A 152 19.16 41.94 17.53
C THR A 152 18.92 41.48 16.08
N LEU A 153 19.76 41.90 15.13
CA LEU A 153 19.60 41.48 13.72
C LEU A 153 20.42 40.23 13.34
N SER A 154 21.49 39.88 14.06
CA SER A 154 22.40 38.81 13.61
C SER A 154 22.01 37.38 14.01
N VAL A 155 21.15 37.19 15.01
CA VAL A 155 20.79 35.83 15.51
C VAL A 155 19.49 35.30 14.90
N VAL A 156 18.59 36.18 14.47
CA VAL A 156 17.23 35.79 14.07
C VAL A 156 17.15 35.27 12.64
N LEU A 157 18.15 35.47 11.77
CA LEU A 157 18.03 35.20 10.33
C LEU A 157 18.30 33.75 9.90
N LEU A 158 18.79 32.83 10.75
CA LEU A 158 19.32 31.54 10.29
C LEU A 158 18.49 30.27 10.60
N GLN A 159 17.32 30.38 11.24
CA GLN A 159 16.61 29.22 11.81
C GLN A 159 15.12 29.14 11.43
N HIS A 160 14.76 29.47 10.19
CA HIS A 160 13.35 29.45 9.75
C HIS A 160 13.05 28.21 8.90
N LYS A 161 11.93 27.51 9.18
CA LYS A 161 11.50 26.21 8.61
C LYS A 161 12.31 24.99 9.02
N ARG A 162 12.87 24.96 10.24
CA ARG A 162 13.64 23.83 10.75
C ARG A 162 13.13 23.38 12.12
N CYS A 163 13.30 22.10 12.43
CA CYS A 163 13.05 21.57 13.77
C CYS A 163 13.99 22.25 14.77
N PRO A 164 13.50 22.77 15.91
CA PRO A 164 14.35 23.45 16.89
C PRO A 164 15.42 22.53 17.52
N VAL A 165 15.20 21.21 17.51
CA VAL A 165 16.10 20.23 18.16
C VAL A 165 17.10 19.62 17.18
N THR A 166 16.70 19.33 15.94
CA THR A 166 17.55 18.66 14.94
C THR A 166 17.98 19.55 13.78
N LEU A 167 17.42 20.75 13.69
CA LEU A 167 17.60 21.69 12.56
C LEU A 167 17.21 21.11 11.19
N MET A 168 16.52 19.97 11.16
CA MET A 168 15.99 19.37 9.94
C MET A 168 14.83 20.20 9.38
N PRO A 169 14.65 20.32 8.06
CA PRO A 169 13.58 21.11 7.48
C PRO A 169 12.20 20.57 7.90
N ALA A 170 11.32 21.46 8.36
CA ALA A 170 10.01 21.12 8.93
C ALA A 170 8.93 22.08 8.44
N THR A 171 7.76 21.55 8.07
CA THR A 171 6.59 22.32 7.61
C THR A 171 5.35 22.06 8.47
N VAL A 172 4.41 23.01 8.49
CA VAL A 172 3.15 22.89 9.25
C VAL A 172 2.35 21.68 8.82
N GLU A 173 2.42 21.32 7.54
CA GLU A 173 1.69 20.19 6.97
C GLU A 173 2.12 18.85 7.58
N GLN A 174 3.39 18.72 7.96
CA GLN A 174 3.90 17.52 8.63
C GLN A 174 3.32 17.34 10.03
N ILE A 175 2.94 18.44 10.69
CA ILE A 175 2.29 18.40 12.00
C ILE A 175 0.81 18.04 11.84
N ARG A 176 0.13 18.57 10.81
CA ARG A 176 -1.29 18.30 10.56
C ARG A 176 -1.55 16.86 10.13
N ARG A 177 -0.71 16.27 9.29
CA ARG A 177 -0.87 14.88 8.82
C ARG A 177 -0.98 13.87 9.96
N LEU A 178 -0.22 14.06 11.05
CA LEU A 178 -0.27 13.16 12.21
C LEU A 178 -1.63 13.11 12.92
N PHE A 179 -2.43 14.17 12.83
CA PHE A 179 -3.77 14.18 13.43
C PHE A 179 -4.85 13.61 12.50
N HIS A 180 -4.55 13.43 11.21
CA HIS A 180 -5.50 12.85 10.25
C HIS A 180 -5.42 11.32 10.20
N ASP A 181 -4.30 10.72 10.60
CA ASP A 181 -4.07 9.26 10.55
C ASP A 181 -4.39 8.54 11.88
N LEU A 182 -4.86 9.27 12.91
CA LEU A 182 -5.32 8.76 14.20
C LEU A 182 -6.85 8.66 14.25
#